data_AF-U6F3I8-F1
#
_entry.id   AF-U6F3I8-F1
#
_cell.length_a   1.000
_cell.length_b   1.000
_cell.length_c   1.000
_cell.angle_alpha   90.00
_cell.angle_beta   90.00
_cell.angle_gamma   90.00
#
_symmetry.space_group_name_H-M   'P 1'
#
loop_
_entity.id
_entity.type
_entity.pdbx_description
1 polymer ?
#
loop_
_entity_poly.entity_id
_entity_poly.type
_entity_poly.pdbx_seq_one_letter_code
_entity_poly.pdbx_strand_id
1 'polypeptide(L)'
;MAINAAIPGVFGLDKIKNKYPDHYTDVGIAEQESVAFAAGAAKEGAVPVLFENSTFLQRAFDQLSHDVAANDLPVVMMVAGGGISGTSKTHLGIFDQV
;
A
#
# COMPACT_ATOMS: atom_id res chain seq x y z
N MET A 1 4.92 -11.12 1.98
CA MET A 1 5.74 -10.13 1.25
C MET A 1 5.23 -8.74 1.62
N ALA A 2 6.11 -7.83 2.02
CA ALA A 2 5.76 -6.45 2.39
C ALA A 2 6.04 -5.50 1.23
N ILE A 3 5.03 -4.75 0.79
CA ILE A 3 5.13 -3.79 -0.32
C ILE A 3 4.76 -2.41 0.20
N ASN A 4 5.47 -1.36 -0.20
CA ASN A 4 5.12 0.03 0.12
C ASN A 4 5.57 0.98 -0.99
N ALA A 5 5.03 2.20 -1.00
CA ALA A 5 5.44 3.28 -1.90
C ALA A 5 6.27 4.36 -1.15
N ALA A 6 7.56 4.11 -0.93
CA ALA A 6 8.51 5.04 -0.30
C ALA A 6 8.11 5.60 1.08
N ILE A 7 7.33 4.86 1.86
CA ILE A 7 6.90 5.24 3.22
C ILE A 7 7.26 4.20 4.31
N PRO A 8 8.45 3.55 4.27
CA PRO A 8 8.76 2.46 5.19
C PRO A 8 8.82 2.89 6.66
N GLY A 9 9.16 4.16 6.91
CA GLY A 9 9.25 4.71 8.27
C GLY A 9 7.90 4.82 8.97
N VAL A 10 6.79 5.02 8.24
CA VAL A 10 5.44 5.13 8.82
C VAL A 10 5.01 3.82 9.50
N PHE A 11 5.49 2.70 8.98
CA PHE A 11 5.13 1.36 9.44
C PHE A 11 6.27 0.61 10.14
N GLY A 12 7.44 1.25 10.30
CA GLY A 12 8.62 0.63 10.91
C GLY A 12 9.14 -0.59 10.14
N LEU A 13 9.13 -0.54 8.80
CA LEU A 13 9.44 -1.70 7.95
C LEU A 13 10.93 -2.07 7.93
N ASP A 14 11.82 -1.28 8.54
CA ASP A 14 13.27 -1.55 8.58
C ASP A 14 13.60 -2.95 9.11
N LYS A 15 12.85 -3.45 10.10
CA LYS A 15 13.05 -4.80 10.64
C LYS A 15 12.72 -5.88 9.61
N ILE A 16 11.65 -5.68 8.83
CA ILE A 16 11.23 -6.63 7.77
C ILE A 16 12.25 -6.56 6.63
N LYS A 17 12.60 -5.35 6.18
CA LYS A 17 13.60 -5.11 5.14
C LYS A 17 14.94 -5.78 5.45
N ASN A 18 15.43 -5.66 6.69
CA ASN A 18 16.72 -6.21 7.09
C ASN A 18 16.68 -7.72 7.34
N LYS A 19 15.58 -8.25 7.90
CA LYS A 19 15.47 -9.67 8.27
C LYS A 19 15.00 -10.56 7.11
N TYR A 20 14.19 -10.02 6.20
CA TYR A 20 13.56 -10.73 5.09
C TYR A 20 13.65 -9.90 3.80
N PRO A 21 14.87 -9.61 3.30
CA PRO A 21 15.06 -8.72 2.15
C PRO A 21 14.34 -9.21 0.89
N ASP A 22 14.31 -10.52 0.65
CA ASP A 22 13.61 -11.14 -0.50
C ASP A 22 12.07 -11.05 -0.40
N HIS A 23 11.54 -10.63 0.75
CA HIS A 23 10.12 -10.45 0.99
C HIS A 23 9.76 -8.98 1.26
N TYR A 24 10.63 -8.04 0.88
CA TYR A 24 10.41 -6.61 0.99
C TYR A 24 10.54 -5.95 -0.38
N THR A 25 9.56 -5.13 -0.74
CA THR A 25 9.56 -4.35 -1.97
C THR A 25 9.18 -2.91 -1.66
N ASP A 26 9.96 -1.98 -2.19
CA ASP A 26 9.68 -0.55 -2.17
C ASP A 26 9.67 -0.07 -3.61
N VAL A 27 8.50 0.34 -4.09
CA VAL A 27 8.32 0.77 -5.49
C VAL A 27 8.68 2.24 -5.70
N GLY A 28 9.19 2.93 -4.68
CA GLY A 28 9.36 4.37 -4.72
C GLY A 28 8.02 5.10 -4.57
N ILE A 29 7.93 6.35 -5.04
CA ILE A 29 6.71 7.16 -4.94
C ILE A 29 5.72 6.79 -6.07
N ALA A 30 5.30 5.53 -6.09
CA ALA A 30 4.51 4.92 -7.15
C ALA A 30 3.39 4.03 -6.60
N GLU A 31 2.38 4.61 -5.97
CA GLU A 31 1.27 3.90 -5.33
C GLU A 31 0.45 3.06 -6.32
N GLN A 32 0.33 3.51 -7.57
CA GLN A 32 -0.31 2.71 -8.61
C GLN A 32 0.48 1.41 -8.85
N GLU A 33 1.81 1.50 -8.91
CA GLU A 33 2.68 0.34 -9.05
C GLU A 33 2.63 -0.55 -7.80
N SER A 34 2.58 0.01 -6.59
CA SER A 34 2.54 -0.79 -5.35
C SER A 34 1.31 -1.71 -5.32
N VAL A 35 0.14 -1.20 -5.74
CA VAL A 35 -1.11 -1.95 -5.79
C VAL A 35 -1.12 -2.96 -6.95
N ALA A 36 -0.71 -2.54 -8.15
CA ALA A 36 -0.65 -3.44 -9.31
C ALA A 36 0.37 -4.57 -9.11
N PHE A 37 1.51 -4.28 -8.48
CA PHE A 37 2.52 -5.27 -8.11
C PHE A 37 1.97 -6.27 -7.08
N ALA A 38 1.24 -5.79 -6.07
CA ALA A 38 0.56 -6.66 -5.11
C ALA A 38 -0.45 -7.59 -5.80
N ALA A 39 -1.26 -7.06 -6.73
CA ALA A 39 -2.20 -7.85 -7.51
C ALA A 39 -1.49 -8.95 -8.33
N GLY A 40 -0.42 -8.60 -9.04
CA GLY A 40 0.39 -9.56 -9.80
C GLY A 40 0.99 -10.65 -8.92
N ALA A 41 1.57 -10.27 -7.78
CA ALA A 41 2.13 -11.24 -6.85
C ALA A 41 1.08 -12.16 -6.22
N ALA A 42 -0.12 -11.63 -5.93
CA ALA A 42 -1.24 -12.45 -5.44
C ALA A 42 -1.69 -13.49 -6.49
N LYS A 43 -1.71 -13.13 -7.79
CA LYS A 43 -1.99 -14.08 -8.88
C LYS A 43 -0.95 -15.20 -8.98
N GLU A 44 0.31 -14.90 -8.68
CA GLU A 44 1.39 -15.90 -8.64
C GLU A 44 1.45 -16.70 -7.31
N GLY A 45 0.42 -16.56 -6.47
CA GLY A 45 0.26 -17.36 -5.24
C GLY A 45 0.95 -16.80 -3.99
N ALA A 46 1.48 -15.57 -4.04
CA ALA A 46 1.96 -14.89 -2.85
C ALA A 46 0.79 -14.37 -2.00
N VAL A 47 1.06 -14.11 -0.71
CA VAL A 47 0.16 -13.35 0.17
C VAL A 47 0.81 -11.99 0.44
N PRO A 48 0.55 -10.97 -0.40
CA PRO A 48 1.13 -9.64 -0.24
C PRO A 48 0.44 -8.87 0.88
N VAL A 49 1.25 -8.15 1.66
CA VAL A 49 0.81 -7.13 2.61
C VAL A 49 1.29 -5.79 2.08
N LEU A 50 0.35 -4.97 1.64
CA LEU A 50 0.57 -3.64 1.07
C LEU A 50 0.42 -2.59 2.19
N PHE A 51 1.40 -1.70 2.31
CA PHE A 51 1.46 -0.65 3.33
C PHE A 51 1.33 0.72 2.67
N GLU A 52 0.25 1.44 2.96
CA GLU A 52 -0.08 2.70 2.28
C GLU A 52 -0.58 3.79 3.22
N ASN A 53 -0.34 5.05 2.84
CA ASN A 53 -0.99 6.17 3.53
C ASN A 53 -2.37 6.43 2.91
N SER A 54 -3.40 6.68 3.73
CA SER A 54 -4.77 6.95 3.28
C SER A 54 -4.85 8.06 2.22
N THR A 55 -4.09 9.15 2.38
CA THR A 55 -4.07 10.23 1.38
C THR A 55 -3.44 9.77 0.07
N PHE A 56 -2.32 9.04 0.13
CA PHE A 56 -1.58 8.67 -1.08
C PHE A 56 -2.28 7.57 -1.86
N LEU A 57 -3.02 6.71 -1.17
CA LEU A 57 -3.84 5.65 -1.75
C LEU A 57 -4.87 6.18 -2.77
N GLN A 58 -5.27 7.45 -2.66
CA GLN A 58 -6.12 8.11 -3.65
C GLN A 58 -5.53 8.05 -5.07
N ARG A 59 -4.20 8.00 -5.23
CA ARG A 59 -3.53 7.85 -6.53
C ARG A 59 -3.74 6.49 -7.17
N ALA A 60 -4.05 5.45 -6.38
CA ALA A 60 -4.15 4.08 -6.82
C ALA A 60 -5.59 3.53 -6.77
N PHE A 61 -6.60 4.40 -6.74
CA PHE A 61 -8.00 4.00 -6.67
C PHE A 61 -8.39 3.04 -7.81
N ASP A 62 -7.93 3.31 -9.02
CA ASP A 62 -8.19 2.46 -10.19
C ASP A 62 -7.57 1.06 -10.00
N GLN A 63 -6.32 0.97 -9.55
CA GLN A 63 -5.64 -0.31 -9.32
C GLN A 63 -6.31 -1.12 -8.20
N LEU A 64 -6.80 -0.45 -7.15
CA LEU A 64 -7.58 -1.10 -6.09
C LEU A 64 -8.88 -1.70 -6.62
N SER A 65 -9.61 -0.92 -7.40
CA SER A 65 -10.91 -1.32 -7.95
C SER A 65 -10.75 -2.39 -9.02
N HIS A 66 -9.94 -2.10 -10.05
CA HIS A 66 -9.83 -2.89 -11.26
C HIS A 66 -8.87 -4.07 -11.11
N ASP A 67 -7.68 -3.86 -10.56
CA ASP A 67 -6.65 -4.91 -10.54
C ASP A 67 -6.82 -5.86 -9.36
N VAL A 68 -7.23 -5.34 -8.19
CA VAL A 68 -7.42 -6.14 -6.97
C VAL A 68 -8.87 -6.61 -6.79
N ALA A 69 -9.80 -5.69 -6.54
CA ALA A 69 -11.15 -6.04 -6.09
C ALA A 69 -11.99 -6.77 -7.16
N ALA A 70 -11.96 -6.28 -8.41
CA ALA A 70 -12.69 -6.91 -9.51
C ALA A 70 -12.19 -8.34 -9.82
N ASN A 71 -10.98 -8.70 -9.41
CA ASN A 71 -10.38 -10.02 -9.58
C ASN A 71 -10.44 -10.90 -8.32
N ASP A 72 -11.07 -10.43 -7.23
CA ASP A 72 -11.17 -11.13 -5.93
C ASP A 72 -9.80 -11.60 -5.39
N LEU A 73 -8.77 -10.75 -5.53
CA LEU A 73 -7.40 -11.12 -5.15
C LEU A 73 -7.16 -10.95 -3.63
N PRO A 74 -6.46 -11.90 -2.97
CA PRO A 74 -6.22 -11.89 -1.53
C PRO A 74 -5.07 -10.94 -1.13
N VAL A 75 -5.22 -9.65 -1.40
CA VAL A 75 -4.26 -8.61 -0.99
C VAL A 75 -4.64 -8.07 0.38
N VAL A 76 -3.71 -8.11 1.35
CA VAL A 76 -3.91 -7.51 2.67
C VAL A 76 -3.37 -6.08 2.65
N MET A 77 -4.16 -5.11 3.10
CA MET A 77 -3.75 -3.70 3.17
C MET A 77 -3.64 -3.21 4.61
N MET A 78 -2.53 -2.53 4.90
CA MET A 78 -2.27 -1.80 6.13
C MET A 78 -2.25 -0.31 5.81
N VAL A 79 -3.33 0.38 6.17
CA VAL A 79 -3.50 1.81 5.86
C VAL A 79 -3.21 2.66 7.10
N ALA A 80 -2.35 3.66 6.95
CA ALA A 80 -2.03 4.63 8.00
C ALA A 80 -2.43 6.05 7.60
N GLY A 81 -2.52 6.96 8.59
CA GLY A 81 -2.81 8.37 8.33
C GLY A 81 -4.26 8.67 7.99
N GLY A 82 -5.19 7.75 8.31
CA GLY A 82 -6.63 8.02 8.26
C GLY A 82 -7.03 9.07 9.31
N GLY A 83 -7.97 9.94 8.93
CA GLY A 83 -8.52 11.02 9.74
C GLY A 83 -8.09 12.43 9.33
N ILE A 84 -8.51 13.41 10.14
CA ILE A 84 -8.19 14.82 9.95
C ILE A 84 -6.93 15.18 10.73
N SER A 85 -6.01 15.89 10.09
CA SER A 85 -4.87 16.52 10.75
C SER A 85 -4.97 18.04 10.68
N GLY A 86 -4.65 18.73 11.78
CA GLY A 86 -4.50 20.18 11.80
C GLY A 86 -3.21 20.68 11.13
N THR A 87 -2.28 19.78 10.78
CA THR A 87 -0.94 20.14 10.29
C THR A 87 -0.87 20.31 8.77
N SER A 88 -1.81 19.75 8.01
CA SER A 88 -1.77 19.80 6.55
C SER A 88 -3.14 19.57 5.93
N LYS A 89 -3.49 20.42 4.95
CA LYS A 89 -4.69 20.22 4.11
C LYS A 89 -4.50 19.13 3.05
N THR A 90 -3.26 18.83 2.68
CA THR A 90 -2.96 17.90 1.58
C THR A 90 -2.76 16.46 2.05
N HIS A 91 -2.69 16.21 3.36
CA HIS A 91 -2.49 14.88 3.95
C HIS A 91 -3.70 14.46 4.80
N LEU A 92 -4.89 14.89 4.41
CA LEU A 92 -6.14 14.51 5.08
C LEU A 92 -6.59 13.15 4.54
N GLY A 93 -6.39 12.10 5.35
CA GLY A 93 -6.82 10.75 5.05
C GLY A 93 -8.29 10.53 5.39
N ILE A 94 -9.20 11.30 4.78
CA ILE A 94 -10.64 11.29 5.12
C ILE A 94 -11.51 10.56 4.10
N PHE A 95 -10.90 9.99 3.06
CA PHE A 95 -11.61 9.43 1.91
C PHE A 95 -11.41 7.92 1.74
N ASP A 96 -10.65 7.26 2.62
CA ASP A 96 -10.39 5.81 2.56
C ASP A 96 -11.53 4.94 3.12
N GLN A 97 -12.46 5.53 3.89
CA GLN A 97 -13.59 4.83 4.51
C GLN A 97 -14.92 4.99 3.78
N VAL A 98 -14.94 5.68 2.63
CA VAL A 98 -16.16 6.02 1.88
C VAL A 98 -16.33 5.10 0.67
#